data_AF-A0A935Y8I4-F1
#
_entry.id   AF-A0A935Y8I4-F1
#
_cell.length_a   1.000
_cell.length_b   1.000
_cell.length_c   1.000
_cell.angle_alpha   90.00
_cell.angle_beta   90.00
_cell.angle_gamma   90.00
#
_symmetry.space_group_name_H-M   'P 1'
#
loop_
_entity.id
_entity.type
_entity.pdbx_description
1 polymer ?
#
loop_
_entity_poly.entity_id
_entity_poly.type
_entity_poly.pdbx_seq_one_letter_code
_entity_poly.pdbx_strand_id
1 'polypeptide(L)'
;MISFTLGFRKVGKVELRRDKRFYEPTLSVEIDDYRYDTENWSLGGLLLRNYDGRFFANMLVLVHIKVKGDTRDQRAQNVVSVEARVVRNDRQKRLLALKFVKLTPAAIRFLERSYLAHRHRVR
;
A
#
# COMPACT_ATOMS: atom_id res chain seq x y z
N MET A 1 -15.63 12.98 53.53
CA MET A 1 -14.46 13.32 52.69
C MET A 1 -14.58 12.48 51.41
N ILE A 2 -14.99 13.07 50.29
CA ILE A 2 -15.36 12.33 49.07
C ILE A 2 -14.19 12.42 48.10
N SER A 3 -13.51 11.29 47.86
CA SER A 3 -12.37 11.20 46.94
C SER A 3 -12.88 11.10 45.51
N PHE A 4 -12.56 12.10 44.69
CA PHE A 4 -12.79 12.06 43.25
C PHE A 4 -11.57 11.43 42.58
N THR A 5 -11.54 10.10 42.48
CA THR A 5 -10.59 9.45 41.57
C THR A 5 -11.12 9.64 40.16
N LEU A 6 -10.57 10.62 39.43
CA LEU A 6 -10.83 10.78 38.00
C LEU A 6 -10.44 9.47 37.29
N GLY A 7 -11.43 8.70 36.84
CA GLY A 7 -11.22 7.58 35.95
C GLY A 7 -10.65 8.09 34.63
N PHE A 8 -9.38 7.83 34.35
CA PHE A 8 -8.79 8.14 33.06
C PHE A 8 -9.47 7.26 31.99
N ARG A 9 -10.28 7.90 31.15
CA ARG A 9 -10.86 7.28 29.95
C ARG A 9 -9.71 6.97 28.99
N LYS A 10 -9.62 5.72 28.53
CA LYS A 10 -8.66 5.28 27.50
C LYS A 10 -8.88 6.09 26.21
N VAL A 11 -8.14 7.19 26.06
CA VAL A 11 -8.05 7.93 24.80
C VAL A 11 -7.51 6.94 23.77
N GLY A 12 -8.19 6.81 22.62
CA GLY A 12 -7.84 5.86 21.57
C GLY A 12 -6.36 5.94 21.23
N LYS A 13 -5.76 4.81 20.82
CA LYS A 13 -4.34 4.77 20.41
C LYS A 13 -4.10 5.88 19.38
N VAL A 14 -3.16 6.78 19.67
CA VAL A 14 -2.72 7.83 18.75
C VAL A 14 -2.36 7.19 17.42
N GLU A 15 -2.89 7.71 16.31
CA GLU A 15 -2.51 7.26 14.96
C GLU A 15 -1.03 7.62 14.74
N LEU A 16 -0.17 6.59 14.71
CA LEU A 16 1.27 6.76 14.56
C LEU A 16 1.74 6.72 13.11
N ARG A 17 0.84 6.49 12.15
CA ARG A 17 1.22 6.41 10.74
C ARG A 17 1.53 7.80 10.20
N ARG A 18 2.71 7.93 9.59
CA ARG A 18 3.15 9.15 8.90
C ARG A 18 2.36 9.39 7.63
N ASP A 19 2.09 8.33 6.87
CA ASP A 19 1.46 8.41 5.55
C ASP A 19 0.00 7.99 5.59
N LYS A 20 -0.85 8.79 4.94
CA LYS A 20 -2.27 8.46 4.71
C LYS A 20 -2.39 7.25 3.77
N ARG A 21 -3.35 6.38 4.07
CA ARG A 21 -3.70 5.22 3.22
C ARG A 21 -4.80 5.57 2.24
N PHE A 22 -4.61 5.12 1.01
CA PHE A 22 -5.56 5.23 -0.09
C PHE A 22 -6.05 3.83 -0.45
N TYR A 23 -7.37 3.67 -0.55
CA TYR A 23 -8.01 2.42 -1.02
C TYR A 23 -8.24 2.46 -2.53
N GLU A 24 -8.31 3.66 -3.10
CA GLU A 24 -8.48 3.88 -4.52
C GLU A 24 -7.42 4.87 -5.06
N PRO A 25 -6.99 4.72 -6.32
CA PRO A 25 -7.31 3.60 -7.21
C PRO A 25 -6.69 2.28 -6.72
N THR A 26 -7.32 1.16 -7.05
CA THR A 26 -6.68 -0.15 -6.93
C THR A 26 -5.45 -0.21 -7.86
N LEU A 27 -4.29 -0.55 -7.30
CA LEU A 27 -3.06 -0.79 -8.06
C LEU A 27 -2.88 -2.29 -8.27
N SER A 28 -2.46 -2.67 -9.48
CA SER A 28 -1.98 -4.01 -9.81
C SER A 28 -0.49 -4.06 -9.53
N VAL A 29 -0.06 -5.08 -8.78
CA VAL A 29 1.32 -5.22 -8.31
C VAL A 29 1.85 -6.59 -8.70
N GLU A 30 2.93 -6.61 -9.45
CA GLU A 30 3.62 -7.84 -9.86
C GLU A 30 4.90 -7.99 -9.01
N ILE A 31 5.11 -9.19 -8.47
CA ILE A 31 6.29 -9.59 -7.70
C ILE A 31 6.69 -10.96 -8.22
N ASP A 32 7.87 -11.06 -8.83
CA ASP A 32 8.28 -12.20 -9.66
C ASP A 32 7.16 -12.51 -10.69
N ASP A 33 6.70 -13.75 -10.78
CA ASP A 33 5.61 -14.18 -11.67
C ASP A 33 4.20 -14.02 -11.05
N TYR A 34 4.09 -13.39 -9.87
CA TYR A 34 2.83 -13.30 -9.13
C TYR A 34 2.20 -11.93 -9.23
N ARG A 35 0.88 -11.93 -9.44
CA ARG A 35 0.10 -10.70 -9.56
C ARG A 35 -0.87 -10.55 -8.39
N TYR A 36 -0.81 -9.39 -7.78
CA TYR A 36 -1.65 -8.98 -6.67
C TYR A 36 -2.38 -7.68 -7.00
N ASP A 37 -3.42 -7.42 -6.23
CA ASP A 37 -4.06 -6.11 -6.18
C ASP A 37 -3.76 -5.48 -4.82
N THR A 38 -3.74 -4.15 -4.75
CA THR A 38 -3.73 -3.45 -3.46
C THR A 38 -5.12 -3.50 -2.81
N GLU A 39 -5.14 -3.84 -1.53
CA GLU A 39 -6.24 -3.52 -0.60
C GLU A 39 -6.18 -2.04 -0.21
N ASN A 40 -4.97 -1.53 0.08
CA ASN A 40 -4.68 -0.11 0.23
C ASN A 40 -3.19 0.15 0.01
N TRP A 41 -2.83 1.42 -0.14
CA TRP A 41 -1.45 1.84 -0.34
C TRP A 41 -1.18 3.23 0.23
N SER A 42 0.09 3.57 0.44
CA SER A 42 0.57 4.90 0.81
C SER A 42 1.95 5.16 0.20
N LEU A 43 2.56 6.33 0.46
CA LEU A 43 3.96 6.57 0.12
C LEU A 43 4.95 5.74 0.97
N GLY A 44 4.47 5.09 2.03
CA GLY A 44 5.30 4.22 2.87
C GLY A 44 5.26 2.75 2.47
N GLY A 45 4.24 2.30 1.73
CA GLY A 45 4.12 0.89 1.36
C GLY A 45 2.77 0.47 0.81
N LEU A 46 2.61 -0.84 0.65
CA LEU A 46 1.46 -1.49 0.03
C LEU A 46 0.86 -2.52 0.98
N LEU A 47 -0.46 -2.64 0.99
CA LEU A 47 -1.15 -3.82 1.49
C LEU A 47 -1.78 -4.51 0.30
N LEU A 48 -1.29 -5.71 0.00
CA LEU A 48 -1.75 -6.52 -1.12
C LEU A 48 -2.77 -7.56 -0.64
N ARG A 49 -3.76 -7.84 -1.50
CA ARG A 49 -4.74 -8.92 -1.32
C ARG A 49 -4.45 -10.08 -2.28
N ASN A 50 -5.14 -11.19 -2.07
CA ASN A 50 -4.97 -12.46 -2.81
C ASN A 50 -3.63 -13.16 -2.57
N TYR A 51 -2.92 -12.84 -1.48
CA TYR A 51 -1.69 -13.52 -1.09
C TYR A 51 -1.90 -15.02 -0.86
N ASP A 52 -0.96 -15.85 -1.34
CA ASP A 52 -1.06 -17.31 -1.36
C ASP A 52 0.03 -18.05 -0.55
N GLY A 53 1.00 -17.32 0.02
CA GLY A 53 1.98 -17.90 0.95
C GLY A 53 3.45 -17.87 0.51
N ARG A 54 3.79 -17.15 -0.56
CA ARG A 54 5.13 -17.21 -1.19
C ARG A 54 6.19 -16.25 -0.64
N PHE A 55 5.82 -15.27 0.19
CA PHE A 55 6.71 -14.18 0.61
C PHE A 55 6.80 -14.06 2.14
N PHE A 56 8.01 -14.19 2.67
CA PHE A 56 8.27 -14.23 4.10
C PHE A 56 8.65 -12.86 4.66
N ALA A 57 8.39 -12.64 5.95
CA ALA A 57 8.77 -11.40 6.62
C ALA A 57 10.27 -11.10 6.46
N ASN A 58 10.59 -9.82 6.32
CA ASN A 58 11.92 -9.26 6.06
C ASN A 58 12.53 -9.55 4.68
N MET A 59 11.89 -10.33 3.82
CA MET A 59 12.33 -10.56 2.45
C MET A 59 12.30 -9.23 1.66
N LEU A 60 13.36 -8.98 0.89
CA LEU A 60 13.42 -7.91 -0.09
C LEU A 60 12.85 -8.41 -1.42
N VAL A 61 11.97 -7.62 -2.02
CA VAL A 61 11.28 -7.94 -3.26
C VAL A 61 11.30 -6.73 -4.19
N LEU A 62 11.46 -6.97 -5.49
CA LEU A 62 11.23 -5.96 -6.51
C LEU A 62 9.75 -6.01 -6.90
N VAL A 63 9.04 -4.89 -6.77
CA VAL A 63 7.63 -4.82 -7.14
C VAL A 63 7.42 -3.93 -8.35
N HIS A 64 6.60 -4.39 -9.29
CA HIS A 64 6.18 -3.63 -10.47
C HIS A 64 4.72 -3.18 -10.28
N ILE A 65 4.49 -1.88 -10.25
CA ILE A 65 3.22 -1.28 -9.86
C ILE A 65 2.60 -0.58 -11.08
N LYS A 66 1.32 -0.85 -11.34
CA LYS A 66 0.51 -0.14 -12.36
C LYS A 66 -0.90 0.12 -11.85
N VAL A 67 -1.57 1.13 -12.39
CA VAL A 67 -2.99 1.40 -12.05
C VAL A 67 -3.87 0.34 -12.70
N LYS A 68 -4.78 -0.28 -11.93
CA LYS A 68 -5.70 -1.28 -12.46
C LYS A 68 -6.78 -0.62 -13.32
N GLY A 69 -7.09 -1.20 -14.49
CA GLY A 69 -8.15 -0.71 -15.36
C GLY A 69 -7.78 0.52 -16.21
N ASP A 70 -6.51 0.91 -16.25
CA ASP A 70 -6.05 1.91 -17.23
C ASP A 70 -6.00 1.23 -18.61
N THR A 71 -7.08 1.35 -19.37
CA THR A 71 -7.26 0.81 -20.74
C THR A 71 -6.73 1.75 -21.82
N ARG A 72 -6.18 2.91 -21.46
CA ARG A 72 -5.44 3.72 -22.44
C ARG A 72 -4.20 2.94 -22.82
N ASP A 73 -4.18 2.54 -24.09
CA ASP A 73 -3.18 1.81 -24.84
C ASP A 73 -1.81 2.54 -24.92
N GLN A 74 -1.36 3.15 -23.82
CA GLN A 74 -0.02 3.70 -23.65
C GLN A 74 0.87 2.60 -23.08
N ARG A 75 1.21 1.68 -23.99
CA ARG A 75 2.21 0.63 -23.86
C ARG A 75 3.38 1.05 -22.96
N ALA A 76 3.66 0.24 -21.94
CA ALA A 76 4.90 0.22 -21.14
C ALA A 76 5.24 1.46 -20.27
N GLN A 77 4.56 2.60 -20.37
CA GLN A 77 4.98 3.84 -19.68
C GLN A 77 4.40 4.06 -18.27
N ASN A 78 3.41 3.27 -17.83
CA ASN A 78 2.76 3.43 -16.52
C ASN A 78 3.07 2.30 -15.52
N VAL A 79 4.22 1.64 -15.68
CA VAL A 79 4.73 0.70 -14.68
C VAL A 79 5.89 1.36 -13.94
N VAL A 80 5.84 1.33 -12.61
CA VAL A 80 6.98 1.73 -11.79
C VAL A 80 7.51 0.56 -10.97
N SER A 81 8.83 0.39 -10.99
CA SER A 81 9.52 -0.64 -10.22
C SER A 81 10.09 -0.04 -8.93
N VAL A 82 9.84 -0.69 -7.81
CA VAL A 82 10.29 -0.24 -6.49
C VAL A 82 10.76 -1.43 -5.65
N GLU A 83 11.87 -1.28 -4.93
CA GLU A 83 12.27 -2.27 -3.93
C GLU A 83 11.46 -2.11 -2.65
N ALA A 84 10.91 -3.22 -2.16
CA ALA A 84 10.11 -3.26 -0.95
C ALA A 84 10.55 -4.40 -0.04
N ARG A 85 10.34 -4.23 1.26
CA ARG A 85 10.51 -5.26 2.27
C ARG A 85 9.16 -5.78 2.70
N VAL A 86 9.01 -7.11 2.77
CA VAL A 86 7.85 -7.75 3.37
C VAL A 86 7.85 -7.46 4.87
N VAL A 87 6.86 -6.74 5.38
CA VAL A 87 6.76 -6.42 6.82
C VAL A 87 5.84 -7.37 7.56
N ARG A 88 4.86 -7.95 6.86
CA ARG A 88 3.94 -8.93 7.42
C ARG A 88 3.29 -9.72 6.30
N ASN A 89 3.11 -11.01 6.50
CA ASN A 89 2.22 -11.84 5.69
C ASN A 89 1.10 -12.39 6.58
N ASP A 90 -0.07 -12.60 6.00
CA ASP A 90 -1.23 -13.22 6.66
C ASP A 90 -1.90 -14.12 5.64
N ARG A 91 -1.65 -15.43 5.73
CA ARG A 91 -2.18 -16.41 4.79
C ARG A 91 -3.68 -16.64 4.99
N GLN A 92 -4.18 -16.51 6.22
CA GLN A 92 -5.61 -16.70 6.52
C GLN A 92 -6.43 -15.57 5.90
N LYS A 93 -5.98 -14.33 6.05
CA LYS A 93 -6.64 -13.16 5.44
C LYS A 93 -6.23 -12.93 3.98
N ARG A 94 -5.28 -13.71 3.47
CA ARG A 94 -4.69 -13.56 2.13
C ARG A 94 -4.15 -12.15 1.89
N LEU A 95 -3.45 -11.61 2.90
CA LEU A 95 -2.86 -10.27 2.87
C LEU A 95 -1.33 -10.32 2.93
N LEU A 96 -0.69 -9.44 2.16
CA LEU A 96 0.75 -9.23 2.19
C LEU A 96 1.05 -7.74 2.35
N ALA A 97 1.69 -7.37 3.46
CA ALA A 97 2.08 -6.00 3.74
C ALA A 97 3.55 -5.79 3.37
N LEU A 98 3.79 -4.76 2.56
CA LEU A 98 5.08 -4.35 2.06
C LEU A 98 5.40 -2.93 2.52
N LYS A 99 6.67 -2.67 2.80
CA LYS A 99 7.20 -1.33 3.07
C LYS A 99 8.24 -0.99 2.01
N PHE A 100 8.13 0.17 1.38
CA PHE A 100 9.14 0.59 0.41
C PHE A 100 10.48 0.80 1.11
N VAL A 101 11.56 0.30 0.51
CA VAL A 101 12.92 0.53 1.01
C VAL A 101 13.32 1.97 0.70
N LYS A 102 13.15 2.36 -0.57
CA LYS A 102 13.37 3.72 -1.05
C LYS A 102 12.49 3.97 -2.26
N LEU A 103 11.73 5.07 -2.25
CA LEU A 103 11.03 5.54 -3.44
C LEU A 103 11.94 6.45 -4.24
N THR A 104 11.98 6.22 -5.56
CA THR A 104 12.57 7.19 -6.49
C THR A 104 11.60 8.35 -6.68
N PRO A 105 12.09 9.54 -7.09
CA PRO A 105 11.21 10.66 -7.45
C PRO A 105 10.16 10.28 -8.52
N ALA A 106 10.50 9.36 -9.43
CA ALA A 106 9.57 8.86 -10.43
C ALA A 106 8.44 8.03 -9.79
N ALA A 107 8.76 7.15 -8.83
CA ALA A 107 7.77 6.36 -8.11
C ALA A 107 6.84 7.20 -7.24
N ILE A 108 7.37 8.24 -6.57
CA ILE A 108 6.56 9.20 -5.81
C ILE A 108 5.55 9.88 -6.76
N ARG A 109 6.04 10.46 -7.87
CA ARG A 109 5.17 11.12 -8.85
C ARG A 109 4.13 10.17 -9.44
N PHE A 110 4.49 8.92 -9.68
CA PHE A 110 3.56 7.90 -10.17
C PHE A 110 2.41 7.67 -9.17
N LEU A 111 2.74 7.44 -7.89
CA LEU A 111 1.73 7.19 -6.85
C LEU A 111 0.83 8.41 -6.64
N GLU A 112 1.41 9.62 -6.57
CA GLU A 112 0.64 10.86 -6.43
C GLU A 112 -0.30 11.11 -7.62
N ARG A 113 0.21 10.97 -8.86
CA ARG A 113 -0.62 11.12 -10.07
C ARG A 113 -1.72 10.09 -10.13
N SER A 114 -1.48 8.85 -9.69
CA SER A 114 -2.48 7.80 -9.65
C SER A 114 -3.67 8.18 -8.76
N TYR A 115 -3.39 8.72 -7.56
CA TYR A 115 -4.44 9.21 -6.67
C TYR A 115 -5.19 10.42 -7.23
N LEU A 116 -4.47 11.41 -7.76
CA LEU A 116 -5.09 12.62 -8.33
C LEU A 116 -5.96 12.29 -9.54
N ALA A 117 -5.46 11.47 -10.47
CA ALA A 117 -6.20 11.06 -11.67
C ALA A 117 -7.50 10.32 -11.33
N HIS A 118 -7.46 9.41 -10.36
CA HIS A 118 -8.68 8.74 -9.88
C HIS A 118 -9.68 9.73 -9.30
N ARG A 119 -9.23 10.65 -8.43
CA ARG A 119 -10.09 11.67 -7.82
C ARG A 119 -10.76 12.58 -8.86
N HIS A 120 -10.09 12.87 -9.98
CA HIS A 120 -10.67 13.67 -11.07
C HIS A 120 -11.68 12.91 -11.93
N ARG A 121 -11.55 11.58 -12.08
CA ARG A 121 -12.48 10.75 -12.86
C ARG A 121 -13.81 10.47 -12.13
N VAL A 122 -13.83 10.56 -10.81
CA VAL A 122 -15.00 10.23 -9.95
C VAL A 122 -15.81 11.48 -9.56
N ARG A 123 -15.40 12.67 -10.02
CA ARG A 123 -16.18 13.91 -9.91
C ARG A 123 -17.05 14.10 -11.14
#